data_AF-A0A1E3NRP1-F1
#
_entry.id   AF-A0A1E3NRP1-F1
#
_cell.length_a   1.000
_cell.length_b   1.000
_cell.length_c   1.000
_cell.angle_alpha   90.00
_cell.angle_beta   90.00
_cell.angle_gamma   90.00
#
_symmetry.space_group_name_H-M   'P 1'
#
loop_
_entity.id
_entity.type
_entity.pdbx_description
1 polymer ?
#
loop_
_entity_poly.entity_id
_entity_poly.type
_entity_poly.pdbx_seq_one_letter_code
_entity_poly.pdbx_strand_id
1 'polypeptide(L)'
;MTEHGDKSQAPWKVLQRDPCLSFICGGAAGALSRTAVSPIERVKVLFQVQGGGGGNGGGGVSYGKGTLATVAQIYREEGYRGLFRGNGVNCVRIVPYTAIQYTVYEDLKDMVTGGVRPLATGEKLACGMAGGLASVLGTYPMDLVKTRLSVLTARSLKGVGGAGAAAGTAAAVDLSMWGNLRSIYLHEGGLRGLYRGFVPTSLGVAPYVALNFALFERMKEAVAQTWPATHKSQSPAAETAVVLLVGALSGGIAQSLVYPFDILRRRFQVATMNDGSLGFSYTGTWDALTHIVRREGVRGLYKGWAANMFKIMPSMAVQWASYDLIRRLVAA
;
A
#
# COMPACT_ATOMS: atom_id res chain seq x y z
N MET A 1 -35.03 37.61 32.68
CA MET A 1 -33.92 36.83 33.27
C MET A 1 -33.78 35.56 32.45
N THR A 2 -33.33 35.70 31.20
CA THR A 2 -31.97 35.37 30.71
C THR A 2 -31.66 33.88 30.78
N GLU A 3 -32.02 33.22 29.67
CA GLU A 3 -31.46 31.97 29.18
C GLU A 3 -29.94 32.04 29.06
N HIS A 4 -29.23 31.07 29.63
CA HIS A 4 -27.86 30.71 29.27
C HIS A 4 -27.78 29.19 29.10
N GLY A 5 -28.35 28.72 27.99
CA GLY A 5 -28.13 27.37 27.47
C GLY A 5 -26.87 27.32 26.61
N ASP A 6 -25.83 26.78 27.20
CA ASP A 6 -24.55 26.28 26.65
C ASP A 6 -24.36 26.37 25.12
N LYS A 7 -23.66 27.41 24.66
CA LYS A 7 -23.17 27.52 23.28
C LYS A 7 -21.88 26.69 23.12
N SER A 8 -21.91 25.77 22.15
CA SER A 8 -20.77 25.16 21.46
C SER A 8 -19.95 24.09 22.20
N GLN A 9 -20.60 22.96 22.52
CA GLN A 9 -19.84 21.70 22.62
C GLN A 9 -19.38 21.29 21.23
N ALA A 10 -18.11 21.55 20.98
CA ALA A 10 -17.55 21.32 19.67
C ALA A 10 -17.54 19.83 19.27
N PRO A 11 -17.81 19.50 18.00
CA PRO A 11 -18.01 18.13 17.53
C PRO A 11 -16.79 17.21 17.66
N TRP A 12 -15.60 17.76 17.93
CA TRP A 12 -14.40 16.95 18.22
C TRP A 12 -14.44 16.27 19.61
N LYS A 13 -15.16 16.82 20.59
CA LYS A 13 -15.30 16.19 21.91
C LYS A 13 -16.21 14.97 21.90
N VAL A 14 -17.17 14.90 20.97
CA VAL A 14 -18.08 13.75 20.80
C VAL A 14 -17.34 12.55 20.21
N LEU A 15 -16.48 12.76 19.19
CA LEU A 15 -15.65 11.68 18.62
C LEU A 15 -14.57 11.18 19.60
N GLN A 16 -14.09 12.05 20.49
CA GLN A 16 -13.15 11.69 21.56
C GLN A 16 -13.80 10.91 22.71
N ARG A 17 -15.14 10.90 22.82
CA ARG A 17 -15.86 10.21 23.89
C ARG A 17 -16.13 8.72 23.62
N ASP A 18 -16.25 8.32 22.35
CA ASP A 18 -16.45 6.91 21.97
C ASP A 18 -15.34 6.38 21.02
N PRO A 19 -14.33 5.67 21.57
CA PRO A 19 -13.27 5.05 20.77
C PRO A 19 -13.79 4.12 19.66
N CYS A 20 -14.89 3.42 19.92
CA CYS A 20 -15.53 2.52 18.95
C CYS A 20 -16.08 3.27 17.73
N LEU A 21 -16.65 4.46 17.93
CA LEU A 21 -17.22 5.27 16.85
C LEU A 21 -16.10 5.84 15.97
N SER A 22 -15.04 6.37 16.58
CA SER A 22 -13.83 6.82 15.88
C SER A 22 -13.19 5.68 15.07
N PHE A 23 -13.18 4.47 15.61
CA PHE A 23 -12.66 3.28 14.93
C PHE A 23 -13.51 2.88 13.71
N ILE A 24 -14.84 2.84 13.84
CA ILE A 24 -15.75 2.54 12.73
C ILE A 24 -15.62 3.59 11.63
N CYS A 25 -15.58 4.87 12.01
CA CYS A 25 -15.44 5.98 11.08
C CYS A 25 -14.10 5.94 10.33
N GLY A 26 -13.00 5.71 11.04
CA GLY A 26 -11.68 5.54 10.45
C GLY A 26 -11.60 4.31 9.53
N GLY A 27 -12.21 3.21 9.93
CA GLY A 27 -12.32 1.99 9.14
C GLY A 27 -13.11 2.19 7.84
N ALA A 28 -14.28 2.83 7.92
CA ALA A 28 -15.12 3.15 6.77
C ALA A 28 -14.44 4.14 5.81
N ALA A 29 -13.84 5.22 6.34
CA ALA A 29 -13.08 6.19 5.55
C ALA A 29 -11.90 5.51 4.82
N GLY A 30 -11.19 4.64 5.54
CA GLY A 30 -10.11 3.85 4.98
C GLY A 30 -10.59 2.94 3.85
N ALA A 31 -11.70 2.22 4.04
CA ALA A 31 -12.26 1.32 3.04
C ALA A 31 -12.71 2.06 1.77
N LEU A 32 -13.35 3.23 1.92
CA LEU A 32 -13.76 4.09 0.80
C LEU A 32 -12.54 4.59 0.00
N SER A 33 -11.51 5.10 0.69
CA SER A 33 -10.26 5.53 0.05
C SER A 33 -9.59 4.40 -0.73
N ARG A 34 -9.48 3.21 -0.14
CA ARG A 34 -8.90 2.03 -0.81
C ARG A 34 -9.71 1.59 -2.03
N THR A 35 -11.03 1.65 -1.93
CA THR A 35 -11.92 1.30 -3.04
C THR A 35 -11.78 2.28 -4.20
N ALA A 36 -11.76 3.59 -3.93
CA ALA A 36 -11.60 4.61 -4.96
C ALA A 36 -10.28 4.46 -5.75
N VAL A 37 -9.20 4.08 -5.09
CA VAL A 37 -7.89 3.90 -5.75
C VAL A 37 -7.61 2.47 -6.22
N SER A 38 -8.51 1.53 -5.96
CA SER A 38 -8.33 0.12 -6.30
C SER A 38 -7.99 -0.12 -7.78
N PRO A 39 -8.63 0.54 -8.77
CA PRO A 39 -8.29 0.32 -10.18
C PRO A 39 -6.83 0.66 -10.50
N ILE A 40 -6.31 1.77 -9.97
CA ILE A 40 -4.93 2.22 -10.20
C ILE A 40 -3.94 1.34 -9.42
N GLU A 41 -4.28 0.98 -8.18
CA GLU A 41 -3.50 0.03 -7.37
C GLU A 41 -3.33 -1.31 -8.10
N ARG A 42 -4.40 -1.81 -8.72
CA ARG A 42 -4.35 -3.05 -9.49
C ARG A 42 -3.41 -2.91 -10.69
N VAL A 43 -3.52 -1.83 -11.47
CA VAL A 43 -2.60 -1.56 -12.60
C VAL A 43 -1.14 -1.50 -12.15
N LYS A 44 -0.87 -0.84 -11.02
CA LYS A 44 0.47 -0.83 -10.41
C LYS A 44 0.96 -2.26 -10.19
N VAL A 45 0.20 -3.09 -9.47
CA VAL A 45 0.61 -4.47 -9.14
C VAL A 45 0.86 -5.29 -10.42
N LEU A 46 0.00 -5.17 -11.43
CA LEU A 46 0.15 -5.88 -12.70
C LEU A 46 1.44 -5.48 -13.42
N PHE A 47 1.77 -4.19 -13.48
CA PHE A 47 3.04 -3.73 -14.05
C PHE A 47 4.26 -4.19 -13.27
N GLN A 48 4.19 -4.25 -11.93
CA GLN A 48 5.32 -4.68 -11.09
C GLN A 48 5.63 -6.17 -11.25
N VAL A 49 4.61 -6.98 -11.54
CA VAL A 49 4.69 -8.44 -11.69
C VAL A 49 4.93 -8.86 -13.14
N GLN A 50 4.73 -7.97 -14.12
CA GLN A 50 5.03 -8.27 -15.52
C GLN A 50 6.56 -8.44 -15.73
N GLY A 51 7.00 -9.68 -15.94
CA GLY A 51 8.38 -10.02 -16.25
C GLY A 51 8.83 -9.48 -17.61
N GLY A 52 10.13 -9.22 -17.78
CA GLY A 52 10.72 -8.75 -19.05
C GLY A 52 10.79 -9.80 -20.16
N GLY A 53 10.00 -10.88 -20.09
CA GLY A 53 9.88 -11.89 -21.13
C GLY A 53 9.02 -11.40 -22.30
N GLY A 54 9.48 -10.36 -22.98
CA GLY A 54 8.91 -9.88 -24.25
C GLY A 54 9.48 -10.59 -25.48
N GLY A 55 10.13 -11.74 -25.32
CA GLY A 55 10.75 -12.48 -26.42
C GLY A 55 10.47 -13.97 -26.32
N ASN A 56 9.71 -14.48 -27.29
CA ASN A 56 9.48 -15.88 -27.64
C ASN A 56 8.74 -16.77 -26.62
N GLY A 57 7.45 -16.97 -26.88
CA GLY A 57 6.82 -18.30 -26.76
C GLY A 57 6.16 -18.70 -25.43
N GLY A 58 6.12 -17.85 -24.40
CA GLY A 58 5.38 -18.13 -23.16
C GLY A 58 4.26 -17.12 -22.95
N GLY A 59 3.02 -17.58 -22.71
CA GLY A 59 1.79 -16.79 -22.58
C GLY A 59 1.72 -15.78 -21.41
N GLY A 60 2.75 -14.96 -21.20
CA GLY A 60 2.75 -13.85 -20.26
C GLY A 60 1.89 -12.70 -20.77
N VAL A 61 0.89 -12.29 -19.98
CA VAL A 61 0.02 -11.15 -20.29
C VAL A 61 0.86 -9.88 -20.30
N SER A 62 1.07 -9.31 -21.49
CA SER A 62 1.69 -8.00 -21.63
C SER A 62 0.62 -6.92 -21.56
N TYR A 63 0.60 -6.13 -20.49
CA TYR A 63 -0.31 -4.99 -20.39
C TYR A 63 0.24 -3.83 -21.21
N GLY A 64 -0.66 -3.13 -21.91
CA GLY A 64 -0.29 -2.06 -22.84
C GLY A 64 0.51 -0.92 -22.20
N LYS A 65 1.21 -0.13 -23.03
CA LYS A 65 1.93 1.07 -22.59
C LYS A 65 0.94 2.13 -22.08
N GLY A 66 0.67 2.14 -20.78
CA GLY A 66 -0.05 3.22 -20.10
C GLY A 66 -1.12 2.76 -19.12
N THR A 67 -1.28 3.54 -18.04
CA THR A 67 -2.23 3.24 -16.96
C THR A 67 -3.67 3.17 -17.46
N LEU A 68 -4.11 4.16 -18.25
CA LEU A 68 -5.49 4.24 -18.75
C LEU A 68 -5.82 3.12 -19.76
N ALA A 69 -4.89 2.82 -20.66
CA ALA A 69 -5.03 1.72 -21.60
C ALA A 69 -5.18 0.37 -20.87
N THR A 70 -4.42 0.19 -19.79
CA THR A 70 -4.49 -1.02 -18.95
C THR A 70 -5.81 -1.10 -18.18
N VAL A 71 -6.32 0.02 -17.63
CA VAL A 71 -7.65 0.06 -17.02
C VAL A 71 -8.73 -0.32 -18.03
N ALA A 72 -8.70 0.25 -19.23
CA ALA A 72 -9.64 -0.06 -20.31
C ALA A 72 -9.55 -1.53 -20.75
N GLN A 73 -8.34 -2.07 -20.83
CA GLN A 73 -8.10 -3.48 -21.13
C GLN A 73 -8.70 -4.39 -20.05
N ILE A 74 -8.46 -4.11 -18.77
CA ILE A 74 -9.03 -4.88 -17.65
C ILE A 74 -10.56 -4.81 -17.68
N TYR A 75 -11.12 -3.62 -17.92
CA TYR A 75 -12.57 -3.44 -18.01
C TYR A 75 -13.19 -4.27 -19.14
N ARG A 76 -12.54 -4.33 -20.31
CA ARG A 76 -12.99 -5.14 -21.45
C ARG A 76 -12.84 -6.65 -21.22
N GLU A 77 -11.78 -7.08 -20.54
CA GLU A 77 -11.46 -8.51 -20.35
C GLU A 77 -12.15 -9.14 -19.13
N GLU A 78 -12.34 -8.37 -18.05
CA GLU A 78 -12.83 -8.87 -16.76
C GLU A 78 -14.09 -8.15 -16.25
N GLY A 79 -14.54 -7.12 -16.95
CA GLY A 79 -15.67 -6.29 -16.53
C GLY A 79 -15.33 -5.36 -15.36
N TYR A 80 -16.34 -4.62 -14.90
CA TYR A 80 -16.19 -3.64 -13.81
C TYR A 80 -15.70 -4.28 -12.50
N ARG A 81 -16.17 -5.50 -12.17
CA ARG A 81 -15.76 -6.23 -10.95
C ARG A 81 -14.28 -6.63 -10.99
N GLY A 82 -13.73 -6.82 -12.19
CA GLY A 82 -12.32 -7.07 -12.39
C GLY A 82 -11.47 -5.99 -11.75
N LEU A 83 -11.77 -4.71 -11.98
CA LEU A 83 -10.98 -3.57 -11.49
C LEU A 83 -10.77 -3.56 -9.96
N PHE A 84 -11.64 -4.23 -9.22
CA PHE A 84 -11.63 -4.29 -7.75
C PHE A 84 -11.12 -5.64 -7.18
N ARG A 85 -10.50 -6.49 -8.00
CA ARG A 85 -9.93 -7.77 -7.52
C ARG A 85 -8.83 -7.55 -6.48
N GLY A 86 -9.01 -8.19 -5.33
CA GLY A 86 -8.14 -8.03 -4.15
C GLY A 86 -8.54 -6.87 -3.23
N ASN A 87 -9.44 -5.96 -3.64
CA ASN A 87 -9.86 -4.82 -2.81
C ASN A 87 -10.57 -5.25 -1.53
N GLY A 88 -11.38 -6.32 -1.57
CA GLY A 88 -12.06 -6.84 -0.38
C GLY A 88 -11.07 -7.20 0.73
N VAL A 89 -9.98 -7.91 0.39
CA VAL A 89 -8.90 -8.23 1.34
C VAL A 89 -8.22 -6.96 1.86
N ASN A 90 -8.04 -5.96 0.98
CA ASN A 90 -7.46 -4.68 1.36
C ASN A 90 -8.33 -3.91 2.37
N CYS A 91 -9.66 -3.98 2.26
CA CYS A 91 -10.60 -3.38 3.21
C CYS A 91 -10.60 -4.13 4.55
N VAL A 92 -10.70 -5.47 4.55
CA VAL A 92 -10.65 -6.27 5.78
C VAL A 92 -9.34 -6.07 6.52
N ARG A 93 -8.23 -5.90 5.80
CA ARG A 93 -6.89 -5.68 6.39
C ARG A 93 -6.76 -4.40 7.19
N ILE A 94 -7.62 -3.39 6.97
CA ILE A 94 -7.49 -2.08 7.63
C ILE A 94 -7.58 -2.23 9.15
N VAL A 95 -8.60 -2.95 9.62
CA VAL A 95 -8.91 -3.16 11.05
C VAL A 95 -7.73 -3.80 11.82
N PRO A 96 -7.22 -4.99 11.45
CA PRO A 96 -6.10 -5.60 12.17
C PRO A 96 -4.80 -4.81 11.99
N TYR A 97 -4.60 -4.16 10.84
CA TYR A 97 -3.42 -3.35 10.59
C TYR A 97 -3.35 -2.15 11.55
N THR A 98 -4.45 -1.39 11.67
CA THR A 98 -4.48 -0.22 12.55
C THR A 98 -4.46 -0.61 14.02
N ALA A 99 -5.13 -1.71 14.41
CA ALA A 99 -5.10 -2.22 15.78
C ALA A 99 -3.67 -2.54 16.23
N ILE A 100 -2.94 -3.38 15.47
CA ILE A 100 -1.56 -3.75 15.83
C ILE A 100 -0.65 -2.53 15.82
N GLN A 101 -0.79 -1.65 14.82
CA GLN A 101 0.03 -0.46 14.72
C GLN A 101 -0.16 0.46 15.93
N TYR A 102 -1.40 0.67 16.37
CA TYR A 102 -1.71 1.56 17.48
C TYR A 102 -1.26 0.95 18.81
N THR A 103 -1.56 -0.32 19.07
CA THR A 103 -1.12 -1.02 20.29
C THR A 103 0.39 -0.95 20.45
N VAL A 104 1.14 -1.36 19.42
CA VAL A 104 2.62 -1.35 19.48
C VAL A 104 3.16 0.08 19.61
N TYR A 105 2.51 1.07 18.98
CA TYR A 105 2.94 2.46 19.11
C TYR A 105 2.74 3.00 20.53
N GLU A 106 1.59 2.75 21.16
CA GLU A 106 1.31 3.20 22.53
C GLU A 106 2.21 2.45 23.54
N ASP A 107 2.40 1.14 23.42
CA ASP A 107 3.29 0.37 24.30
C ASP A 107 4.74 0.89 24.24
N LEU A 108 5.24 1.17 23.04
CA LEU A 108 6.58 1.72 22.86
C LEU A 108 6.69 3.17 23.36
N LYS A 109 5.65 3.97 23.14
CA LYS A 109 5.57 5.34 23.64
C LYS A 109 5.63 5.36 25.16
N ASP A 110 4.86 4.52 25.82
CA ASP A 110 4.81 4.44 27.28
C ASP A 110 6.15 3.94 27.83
N MET A 111 6.78 2.96 27.17
CA MET A 111 8.11 2.47 27.54
C MET A 111 9.20 3.56 27.40
N VAL A 112 9.16 4.40 26.37
CA VAL A 112 10.18 5.44 26.10
C VAL A 112 9.99 6.70 26.95
N THR A 113 8.73 7.05 27.26
CA THR A 113 8.40 8.29 27.95
C THR A 113 8.11 8.09 29.44
N GLY A 114 7.89 6.85 29.87
CA GLY A 114 7.43 6.52 31.22
C GLY A 114 6.08 7.17 31.58
N GLY A 115 5.34 7.69 30.58
CA GLY A 115 4.11 8.46 30.76
C GLY A 115 4.31 9.93 31.17
N VAL A 116 5.55 10.43 31.28
CA VAL A 116 5.84 11.75 31.89
C VAL A 116 6.13 12.84 30.85
N ARG A 117 6.69 12.49 29.69
CA ARG A 117 7.13 13.47 28.67
C ARG A 117 6.54 13.20 27.28
N PRO A 118 6.37 14.22 26.42
CA PRO A 118 6.04 13.98 25.02
C PRO A 118 7.23 13.37 24.26
N LEU A 119 6.94 12.49 23.29
CA LEU A 119 7.96 11.90 22.41
C LEU A 119 8.63 12.98 21.54
N ALA A 120 9.97 12.95 21.47
CA ALA A 120 10.74 13.73 20.52
C ALA A 120 10.48 13.25 19.09
N THR A 121 10.77 14.09 18.09
CA THR A 121 10.50 13.78 16.66
C THR A 121 11.15 12.46 16.20
N GLY A 122 12.40 12.21 16.59
CA GLY A 122 13.09 10.96 16.27
C GLY A 122 12.49 9.73 16.97
N GLU A 123 12.01 9.88 18.20
CA GLU A 123 11.39 8.79 18.96
C GLU A 123 10.00 8.44 18.40
N LYS A 124 9.21 9.45 17.99
CA LYS A 124 7.95 9.24 17.26
C LYS A 124 8.19 8.46 15.97
N LEU A 125 9.26 8.80 15.24
CA LEU A 125 9.65 8.09 14.03
C LEU A 125 10.00 6.63 14.31
N ALA A 126 10.80 6.37 15.35
CA ALA A 126 11.20 5.02 15.75
C ALA A 126 10.01 4.17 16.22
N CYS A 127 9.17 4.69 17.12
CA CYS A 127 7.96 4.01 17.59
C CYS A 127 6.98 3.76 16.42
N GLY A 128 6.82 4.74 15.54
CA GLY A 128 5.99 4.62 14.34
C GLY A 128 6.50 3.58 13.35
N MET A 129 7.82 3.50 13.14
CA MET A 129 8.45 2.48 12.30
C MET A 129 8.27 1.09 12.89
N ALA A 130 8.52 0.91 14.20
CA ALA A 130 8.34 -0.36 14.89
C ALA A 130 6.88 -0.83 14.85
N GLY A 131 5.92 0.05 15.15
CA GLY A 131 4.49 -0.26 15.04
C GLY A 131 4.04 -0.55 13.60
N GLY A 132 4.63 0.13 12.61
CA GLY A 132 4.42 -0.15 11.20
C GLY A 132 4.95 -1.52 10.77
N LEU A 133 6.16 -1.91 11.20
CA LEU A 133 6.73 -3.22 10.90
C LEU A 133 5.97 -4.35 11.62
N ALA A 134 5.55 -4.13 12.86
CA ALA A 134 4.73 -5.10 13.60
C ALA A 134 3.36 -5.32 12.94
N SER A 135 2.69 -4.26 12.49
CA SER A 135 1.42 -4.39 11.76
C SER A 135 1.58 -5.05 10.39
N VAL A 136 2.70 -4.79 9.70
CA VAL A 136 3.05 -5.51 8.47
C VAL A 136 3.28 -7.00 8.76
N LEU A 137 4.00 -7.35 9.83
CA LEU A 137 4.24 -8.74 10.22
C LEU A 137 2.93 -9.48 10.54
N GLY A 138 2.05 -8.87 11.34
CA GLY A 138 0.78 -9.48 11.72
C GLY A 138 -0.22 -9.58 10.56
N THR A 139 -0.18 -8.65 9.61
CA THR A 139 -1.12 -8.63 8.45
C THR A 139 -0.51 -9.12 7.14
N TYR A 140 0.71 -9.65 7.18
CA TYR A 140 1.44 -10.06 5.98
C TYR A 140 0.70 -11.11 5.13
N PRO A 141 0.08 -12.16 5.71
CA PRO A 141 -0.69 -13.14 4.93
C PRO A 141 -1.81 -12.50 4.09
N MET A 142 -2.46 -11.46 4.62
CA MET A 142 -3.51 -10.73 3.90
C MET A 142 -2.95 -9.91 2.74
N ASP A 143 -1.77 -9.32 2.90
CA ASP A 143 -1.12 -8.59 1.80
C ASP A 143 -0.62 -9.52 0.68
N LEU A 144 -0.15 -10.72 1.04
CA LEU A 144 0.18 -11.77 0.08
C LEU A 144 -1.07 -12.17 -0.71
N VAL A 145 -2.16 -12.55 -0.03
CA VAL A 145 -3.41 -12.98 -0.68
C VAL A 145 -4.00 -11.86 -1.55
N LYS A 146 -4.00 -10.61 -1.07
CA LYS A 146 -4.41 -9.44 -1.86
C LYS A 146 -3.64 -9.37 -3.18
N THR A 147 -2.31 -9.46 -3.12
CA THR A 147 -1.44 -9.33 -4.29
C THR A 147 -1.73 -10.40 -5.33
N ARG A 148 -1.88 -11.65 -4.87
CA ARG A 148 -2.20 -12.78 -5.75
C ARG A 148 -3.56 -12.61 -6.41
N LEU A 149 -4.59 -12.26 -5.64
CA LEU A 149 -5.93 -12.00 -6.17
C LEU A 149 -5.94 -10.86 -7.21
N SER A 150 -5.12 -9.81 -7.01
CA SER A 150 -5.00 -8.72 -7.97
C SER A 150 -4.30 -9.13 -9.28
N VAL A 151 -3.39 -10.10 -9.23
CA VAL A 151 -2.65 -10.64 -10.38
C VAL A 151 -3.43 -11.73 -11.12
N LEU A 152 -4.34 -12.44 -10.44
CA LEU A 152 -5.24 -13.40 -11.08
C LEU A 152 -6.17 -12.70 -12.07
N THR A 153 -5.76 -12.71 -13.34
CA THR A 153 -6.54 -12.19 -14.47
C THR A 153 -7.36 -13.29 -15.12
N ALA A 154 -8.51 -12.94 -15.71
CA ALA A 154 -9.40 -13.89 -16.39
C ALA A 154 -8.71 -14.70 -17.50
N ARG A 155 -7.65 -14.15 -18.11
CA ARG A 155 -6.79 -14.87 -19.07
C ARG A 155 -5.87 -15.91 -18.43
N SER A 156 -5.37 -15.68 -17.21
CA SER A 156 -4.62 -16.70 -16.47
C SER A 156 -5.51 -17.89 -16.08
N LEU A 157 -6.81 -17.65 -15.89
CA LEU A 157 -7.81 -18.71 -15.66
C LEU A 157 -8.18 -19.45 -16.96
N LYS A 158 -8.23 -18.75 -18.11
CA LYS A 158 -8.48 -19.36 -19.43
C LYS A 158 -7.28 -20.12 -19.99
N GLY A 159 -6.05 -19.70 -19.70
CA GLY A 159 -4.82 -20.41 -20.11
C GLY A 159 -4.64 -21.77 -19.44
N VAL A 160 -5.26 -21.99 -18.28
CA VAL A 160 -5.34 -23.30 -17.61
C VAL A 160 -6.46 -24.17 -18.20
N GLY A 161 -7.43 -23.58 -18.89
CA GLY A 161 -8.58 -24.28 -19.49
C GLY A 161 -8.57 -24.38 -21.02
N GLY A 162 -7.49 -23.97 -21.69
CA GLY A 162 -7.44 -23.86 -23.16
C GLY A 162 -6.38 -24.77 -23.78
N ALA A 163 -6.84 -25.82 -24.46
CA ALA A 163 -6.10 -26.83 -25.22
C ALA A 163 -5.39 -27.93 -24.40
N GLY A 164 -6.17 -28.82 -23.77
CA GLY A 164 -5.66 -30.14 -23.35
C GLY A 164 -6.19 -30.74 -22.04
N ALA A 165 -7.03 -30.05 -21.27
CA ALA A 165 -7.55 -30.60 -20.03
C ALA A 165 -8.83 -31.41 -20.27
N ALA A 166 -8.66 -32.72 -20.50
CA ALA A 166 -9.71 -33.70 -20.29
C ALA A 166 -10.24 -33.61 -18.84
N ALA A 167 -11.52 -33.90 -18.69
CA ALA A 167 -12.25 -33.88 -17.42
C ALA A 167 -11.49 -34.62 -16.30
N GLY A 168 -10.88 -33.88 -15.38
CA GLY A 168 -10.24 -34.42 -14.19
C GLY A 168 -9.15 -33.49 -13.67
N THR A 169 -9.37 -32.84 -12.53
CA THR A 169 -8.42 -31.96 -11.81
C THR A 169 -8.15 -30.58 -12.40
N ALA A 170 -9.19 -29.88 -12.86
CA ALA A 170 -9.18 -28.42 -12.79
C ALA A 170 -9.16 -28.05 -11.30
N ALA A 171 -7.97 -27.86 -10.71
CA ALA A 171 -7.84 -27.19 -9.43
C ALA A 171 -8.43 -25.80 -9.62
N ALA A 172 -9.73 -25.65 -9.33
CA ALA A 172 -10.42 -24.40 -9.35
C ALA A 172 -9.59 -23.46 -8.47
N VAL A 173 -8.89 -22.51 -9.10
CA VAL A 173 -8.20 -21.46 -8.37
C VAL A 173 -9.30 -20.73 -7.62
N ASP A 174 -9.49 -21.09 -6.36
CA ASP A 174 -10.57 -20.54 -5.56
C ASP A 174 -10.27 -19.06 -5.38
N LEU A 175 -11.02 -18.23 -6.11
CA LEU A 175 -10.91 -16.77 -6.12
C LEU A 175 -11.28 -16.15 -4.76
N SER A 176 -11.66 -16.98 -3.78
CA SER A 176 -11.89 -16.59 -2.41
C SER A 176 -10.57 -16.31 -1.67
N MET A 177 -10.62 -15.34 -0.76
CA MET A 177 -9.52 -15.02 0.15
C MET A 177 -9.07 -16.26 0.94
N TRP A 178 -10.02 -17.03 1.45
CA TRP A 178 -9.76 -18.25 2.23
C TRP A 178 -9.18 -19.39 1.39
N GLY A 179 -9.68 -19.59 0.17
CA GLY A 179 -9.14 -20.59 -0.75
C GLY A 179 -7.69 -20.33 -1.12
N ASN A 180 -7.35 -19.08 -1.46
CA ASN A 180 -5.98 -18.67 -1.71
C ASN A 180 -5.09 -18.88 -0.48
N LEU A 181 -5.54 -18.45 0.71
CA LEU A 181 -4.78 -18.61 1.94
C LEU A 181 -4.50 -20.08 2.26
N ARG A 182 -5.54 -20.92 2.17
CA ARG A 182 -5.45 -22.38 2.39
C ARG A 182 -4.54 -23.04 1.36
N SER A 183 -4.63 -22.65 0.10
CA SER A 183 -3.80 -23.19 -0.98
C SER A 183 -2.31 -22.90 -0.73
N ILE A 184 -1.97 -21.66 -0.36
CA ILE A 184 -0.58 -21.28 -0.04
C ILE A 184 -0.06 -22.09 1.13
N TYR A 185 -0.87 -22.24 2.19
CA TYR A 185 -0.47 -22.97 3.37
C TYR A 185 -0.26 -24.46 3.07
N LEU A 186 -1.16 -25.10 2.35
CA LEU A 186 -1.09 -26.55 2.09
C LEU A 186 -0.12 -26.93 0.98
N HIS A 187 0.00 -26.13 -0.08
CA HIS A 187 0.71 -26.52 -1.30
C HIS A 187 2.02 -25.76 -1.54
N GLU A 188 2.24 -24.62 -0.87
CA GLU A 188 3.36 -23.73 -1.22
C GLU A 188 4.38 -23.52 -0.09
N GLY A 189 4.38 -24.38 0.93
CA GLY A 189 5.36 -24.36 2.02
C GLY A 189 4.87 -23.77 3.34
N GLY A 190 3.57 -23.87 3.63
CA GLY A 190 3.02 -23.55 4.95
C GLY A 190 3.21 -22.11 5.36
N LEU A 191 3.62 -21.92 6.62
CA LEU A 191 3.88 -20.61 7.19
C LEU A 191 4.97 -19.85 6.44
N ARG A 192 6.05 -20.52 6.00
CA ARG A 192 7.12 -19.84 5.25
C ARG A 192 6.63 -19.31 3.90
N GLY A 193 5.69 -20.02 3.25
CA GLY A 193 5.02 -19.56 2.03
C GLY A 193 4.25 -18.26 2.23
N LEU A 194 3.54 -18.13 3.37
CA LEU A 194 2.74 -16.95 3.70
C LEU A 194 3.57 -15.67 3.90
N TYR A 195 4.85 -15.80 4.25
CA TYR A 195 5.76 -14.67 4.50
C TYR A 195 6.75 -14.41 3.35
N ARG A 196 6.52 -14.99 2.16
CA ARG A 196 7.35 -14.72 0.97
C ARG A 196 7.26 -13.25 0.57
N GLY A 197 8.41 -12.58 0.60
CA GLY A 197 8.54 -11.14 0.30
C GLY A 197 8.56 -10.24 1.54
N PHE A 198 8.54 -10.80 2.75
CA PHE A 198 8.63 -10.01 3.97
C PHE A 198 9.97 -9.27 4.07
N VAL A 199 11.09 -9.95 3.80
CA VAL A 199 12.43 -9.34 3.79
C VAL A 199 12.52 -8.11 2.88
N PRO A 200 12.18 -8.16 1.58
CA PRO A 200 12.17 -6.95 0.75
C PRO A 200 11.13 -5.91 1.20
N THR A 201 10.05 -6.31 1.89
CA THR A 201 9.10 -5.35 2.46
C THR A 201 9.75 -4.54 3.59
N SER A 202 10.43 -5.21 4.52
CA SER A 202 11.11 -4.56 5.64
C SER A 202 12.26 -3.67 5.17
N LEU A 203 13.05 -4.16 4.20
CA LEU A 203 14.10 -3.37 3.54
C LEU A 203 13.54 -2.20 2.71
N GLY A 204 12.25 -2.22 2.38
CA GLY A 204 11.58 -1.08 1.79
C GLY A 204 11.12 -0.06 2.84
N VAL A 205 10.35 -0.51 3.83
CA VAL A 205 9.68 0.37 4.79
C VAL A 205 10.67 1.17 5.64
N ALA A 206 11.69 0.51 6.22
CA ALA A 206 12.61 1.17 7.14
C ALA A 206 13.44 2.28 6.46
N PRO A 207 14.11 2.03 5.30
CA PRO A 207 14.82 3.08 4.58
C PRO A 207 13.90 4.18 4.04
N TYR A 208 12.67 3.85 3.62
CA TYR A 208 11.72 4.86 3.14
C TYR A 208 11.41 5.89 4.24
N VAL A 209 11.10 5.43 5.44
CA VAL A 209 10.79 6.31 6.58
C VAL A 209 11.99 7.17 6.96
N ALA A 210 13.19 6.58 7.02
CA ALA A 210 14.42 7.31 7.34
C ALA A 210 14.78 8.36 6.27
N LEU A 211 14.74 7.98 4.98
CA LEU A 211 15.04 8.88 3.87
C LEU A 211 14.01 10.00 3.75
N ASN A 212 12.72 9.67 3.89
CA ASN A 212 11.65 10.67 3.81
C ASN A 212 11.81 11.72 4.91
N PHE A 213 12.08 11.29 6.16
CA PHE A 213 12.33 12.20 7.26
C PHE A 213 13.57 13.07 7.04
N ALA A 214 14.71 12.46 6.67
CA ALA A 214 15.95 13.19 6.42
C ALA A 214 15.81 14.21 5.27
N LEU A 215 15.18 13.83 4.16
CA LEU A 215 14.95 14.71 3.02
C LEU A 215 13.96 15.83 3.37
N PHE A 216 12.91 15.51 4.13
CA PHE A 216 11.92 16.49 4.55
C PHE A 216 12.54 17.58 5.44
N GLU A 217 13.32 17.19 6.47
CA GLU A 217 13.99 18.17 7.35
C GLU A 217 14.99 19.03 6.56
N ARG A 218 15.79 18.43 5.67
CA ARG A 218 16.75 19.18 4.85
C ARG A 218 16.08 20.17 3.89
N MET A 219 14.99 19.75 3.24
CA MET A 219 14.24 20.64 2.35
C MET A 219 13.53 21.74 3.14
N LYS A 220 13.01 21.43 4.32
CA LYS A 220 12.35 22.39 5.21
C LYS A 220 13.35 23.44 5.74
N GLU A 221 14.55 23.01 6.12
CA GLU A 221 15.65 23.90 6.50
C GLU A 221 16.04 24.83 5.35
N ALA A 222 16.21 24.29 4.13
CA ALA A 222 16.52 25.08 2.96
C ALA A 222 15.43 26.12 2.65
N VAL A 223 14.14 25.72 2.70
CA VAL A 223 13.02 26.65 2.52
C VAL A 223 12.99 27.72 3.61
N ALA A 224 13.28 27.36 4.87
CA ALA A 224 13.32 28.31 5.97
C ALA A 224 14.45 29.35 5.84
N GLN A 225 15.55 29.00 5.17
CA GLN A 225 16.65 29.93 4.87
C GLN A 225 16.29 30.88 3.71
N THR A 226 15.59 30.39 2.68
CA THR A 226 15.23 31.18 1.50
C THR A 226 13.96 32.03 1.71
N TRP A 227 13.08 31.64 2.62
CA TRP A 227 11.82 32.31 2.94
C TRP A 227 11.88 32.98 4.34
N PRO A 228 12.33 34.23 4.44
CA PRO A 228 12.43 34.93 5.73
C PRO A 228 11.08 35.08 6.42
N ALA A 229 11.10 35.10 7.76
CA ALA A 229 9.92 35.09 8.64
C ALA A 229 8.92 36.21 8.37
N THR A 230 9.34 37.32 7.76
CA THR A 230 8.52 38.47 7.35
C THR A 230 7.47 38.14 6.28
N HIS A 231 7.63 37.08 5.48
CA HIS A 231 6.61 36.61 4.52
C HIS A 231 5.76 35.43 5.04
N LYS A 232 6.13 34.81 6.16
CA LYS A 232 5.32 33.72 6.77
C LYS A 232 3.97 34.23 7.31
N SER A 233 3.89 35.50 7.66
CA SER A 233 2.69 36.09 8.29
C SER A 233 1.58 36.52 7.33
N GLN A 234 1.82 36.63 6.02
CA GLN A 234 0.86 37.25 5.09
C GLN A 234 -0.12 36.26 4.42
N SER A 235 0.16 34.94 4.39
CA SER A 235 -0.84 33.95 3.93
C SER A 235 -0.60 32.52 4.46
N PRO A 236 -1.44 32.00 5.39
CA PRO A 236 -1.31 30.63 5.91
C PRO A 236 -1.53 29.55 4.83
N ALA A 237 -2.22 29.90 3.74
CA ALA A 237 -2.41 29.01 2.59
C ALA A 237 -1.11 28.77 1.80
N ALA A 238 -0.27 29.80 1.64
CA ALA A 238 1.00 29.66 0.92
C ALA A 238 2.00 28.81 1.72
N GLU A 239 2.06 28.99 3.03
CA GLU A 239 2.90 28.16 3.91
C GLU A 239 2.47 26.69 3.85
N THR A 240 1.16 26.43 3.94
CA THR A 240 0.63 25.06 3.82
C THR A 240 0.98 24.46 2.46
N ALA A 241 0.83 25.22 1.37
CA ALA A 241 1.18 24.75 0.03
C ALA A 241 2.67 24.41 -0.10
N VAL A 242 3.56 25.25 0.43
CA VAL A 242 5.01 25.01 0.41
C VAL A 242 5.37 23.77 1.22
N VAL A 243 4.82 23.59 2.42
CA VAL A 243 5.07 22.39 3.24
C VAL A 243 4.54 21.13 2.54
N LEU A 244 3.37 21.20 1.90
CA LEU A 244 2.82 20.09 1.13
C LEU A 244 3.68 19.74 -0.09
N LEU A 245 4.22 20.74 -0.80
CA LEU A 245 5.13 20.53 -1.93
C LEU A 245 6.44 19.91 -1.47
N VAL A 246 7.03 20.41 -0.38
CA VAL A 246 8.24 19.83 0.23
C VAL A 246 7.98 18.38 0.67
N GLY A 247 6.84 18.11 1.29
CA GLY A 247 6.42 16.76 1.66
C GLY A 247 6.24 15.83 0.46
N ALA A 248 5.63 16.33 -0.62
CA ALA A 248 5.43 15.56 -1.85
C ALA A 248 6.77 15.26 -2.57
N LEU A 249 7.68 16.23 -2.62
CA LEU A 249 8.99 16.07 -3.25
C LEU A 249 9.90 15.13 -2.45
N SER A 250 10.04 15.36 -1.13
CA SER A 250 10.81 14.48 -0.24
C SER A 250 10.28 13.05 -0.27
N GLY A 251 8.95 12.87 -0.16
CA GLY A 251 8.30 11.57 -0.25
C GLY A 251 8.46 10.91 -1.62
N GLY A 252 8.39 11.68 -2.70
CA GLY A 252 8.58 11.18 -4.07
C GLY A 252 10.02 10.70 -4.32
N ILE A 253 11.02 11.43 -3.83
CA ILE A 253 12.44 11.06 -3.94
C ILE A 253 12.71 9.81 -3.08
N ALA A 254 12.29 9.81 -1.82
CA ALA A 254 12.43 8.66 -0.93
C ALA A 254 11.77 7.40 -1.52
N GLN A 255 10.56 7.54 -2.05
CA GLN A 255 9.85 6.43 -2.70
C GLN A 255 10.58 5.94 -3.95
N SER A 256 11.22 6.82 -4.72
CA SER A 256 11.97 6.47 -5.93
C SER A 256 13.26 5.71 -5.63
N LEU A 257 13.97 6.07 -4.56
CA LEU A 257 15.16 5.36 -4.10
C LEU A 257 14.83 3.95 -3.59
N VAL A 258 13.69 3.81 -2.91
CA VAL A 258 13.26 2.55 -2.30
C VAL A 258 12.45 1.67 -3.25
N TYR A 259 11.99 2.22 -4.38
CA TYR A 259 11.11 1.53 -5.34
C TYR A 259 11.59 0.13 -5.79
N PRO A 260 12.90 -0.14 -5.98
CA PRO A 260 13.38 -1.48 -6.30
C PRO A 260 12.92 -2.56 -5.30
N PHE A 261 12.87 -2.24 -4.00
CA PHE A 261 12.39 -3.17 -2.97
C PHE A 261 10.87 -3.41 -3.04
N ASP A 262 10.10 -2.41 -3.49
CA ASP A 262 8.65 -2.56 -3.74
C ASP A 262 8.38 -3.52 -4.91
N ILE A 263 9.20 -3.49 -5.97
CA ILE A 263 9.15 -4.48 -7.06
C ILE A 263 9.45 -5.87 -6.54
N LEU A 264 10.56 -6.01 -5.81
CA LEU A 264 10.97 -7.29 -5.25
C LEU A 264 9.87 -7.89 -4.38
N ARG A 265 9.29 -7.11 -3.46
CA ARG A 265 8.16 -7.54 -2.64
C ARG A 265 7.07 -8.18 -3.50
N ARG A 266 6.59 -7.50 -4.54
CA ARG A 266 5.49 -8.02 -5.38
C ARG A 266 5.89 -9.27 -6.15
N ARG A 267 7.12 -9.35 -6.66
CA ARG A 267 7.61 -10.55 -7.38
C ARG A 267 7.79 -11.75 -6.47
N PHE A 268 8.26 -11.55 -5.23
CA PHE A 268 8.32 -12.63 -4.24
C PHE A 268 6.93 -13.11 -3.81
N GLN A 269 5.95 -12.20 -3.72
CA GLN A 269 4.57 -12.55 -3.36
C GLN A 269 3.86 -13.42 -4.40
N VAL A 270 4.26 -13.31 -5.67
CA VAL A 270 3.66 -14.05 -6.79
C VAL A 270 4.57 -15.16 -7.35
N ALA A 271 5.78 -15.33 -6.79
CA ALA A 271 6.81 -16.23 -7.29
C ALA A 271 6.34 -17.68 -7.51
N THR A 272 5.51 -18.18 -6.60
CA THR A 272 5.01 -19.56 -6.62
C THR A 272 3.59 -19.69 -7.16
N MET A 273 3.01 -18.62 -7.71
CA MET A 273 1.72 -18.73 -8.40
C MET A 273 1.86 -19.55 -9.68
N ASN A 274 0.83 -20.36 -9.98
CA ASN A 274 0.73 -21.19 -11.19
C ASN A 274 1.99 -22.07 -11.38
N ASP A 275 2.40 -22.81 -10.36
CA ASP A 275 3.58 -23.68 -10.34
C ASP A 275 4.90 -23.01 -10.77
N GLY A 276 5.03 -21.70 -10.53
CA GLY A 276 6.22 -20.94 -10.94
C GLY A 276 6.26 -20.59 -12.42
N SER A 277 5.15 -20.72 -13.15
CA SER A 277 5.02 -20.33 -14.58
C SER A 277 5.29 -18.84 -14.85
N LEU A 278 5.27 -18.00 -13.81
CA LEU A 278 5.71 -16.61 -13.90
C LEU A 278 7.24 -16.46 -13.98
N GLY A 279 8.01 -17.54 -13.81
CA GLY A 279 9.46 -17.59 -14.01
C GLY A 279 10.27 -16.89 -12.92
N PHE A 280 9.66 -16.58 -11.77
CA PHE A 280 10.30 -15.88 -10.66
C PHE A 280 10.74 -16.87 -9.57
N SER A 281 11.86 -17.58 -9.80
CA SER A 281 12.54 -18.31 -8.74
C SER A 281 13.75 -17.50 -8.28
N TYR A 282 13.76 -17.10 -7.02
CA TYR A 282 14.83 -16.32 -6.41
C TYR A 282 15.28 -16.98 -5.13
N THR A 283 16.59 -17.13 -4.95
CA THR A 283 17.16 -17.68 -3.72
C THR A 283 17.20 -16.65 -2.60
N GLY A 284 17.31 -15.35 -2.95
CA GLY A 284 17.35 -14.24 -2.02
C GLY A 284 17.09 -12.87 -2.66
N THR A 285 16.99 -11.83 -1.83
CA THR A 285 16.71 -10.45 -2.26
C THR A 285 17.80 -9.90 -3.19
N TRP A 286 19.08 -10.10 -2.89
CA TRP A 286 20.18 -9.63 -3.74
C TRP A 286 20.33 -10.41 -5.04
N ASP A 287 20.07 -11.72 -4.98
CA ASP A 287 19.99 -12.58 -6.15
C ASP A 287 18.88 -12.09 -7.10
N ALA A 288 17.70 -11.80 -6.56
CA ALA A 288 16.58 -11.24 -7.32
C ALA A 288 16.92 -9.90 -7.98
N LEU A 289 17.56 -8.97 -7.26
CA LEU A 289 17.97 -7.68 -7.83
C LEU A 289 18.95 -7.88 -8.99
N THR A 290 19.95 -8.72 -8.81
CA THR A 290 20.95 -9.02 -9.84
C THR A 290 20.30 -9.68 -11.05
N HIS A 291 19.39 -10.64 -10.85
CA HIS A 291 18.63 -11.29 -11.92
C HIS A 291 17.76 -10.29 -12.71
N ILE A 292 17.09 -9.37 -12.02
CA ILE A 292 16.23 -8.37 -12.68
C ILE A 292 17.07 -7.41 -13.49
N VAL A 293 18.18 -6.90 -12.94
CA VAL A 293 19.07 -5.99 -13.66
C VAL A 293 19.70 -6.68 -14.89
N ARG A 294 20.10 -7.95 -14.77
CA ARG A 294 20.66 -8.71 -15.89
C ARG A 294 19.64 -9.06 -16.98
N ARG A 295 18.41 -9.42 -16.63
CA ARG A 295 17.39 -9.85 -17.61
C ARG A 295 16.53 -8.72 -18.16
N GLU A 296 16.21 -7.72 -17.36
CA GLU A 296 15.26 -6.65 -17.70
C GLU A 296 15.90 -5.26 -17.74
N GLY A 297 17.17 -5.15 -17.33
CA GLY A 297 17.86 -3.88 -17.16
C GLY A 297 17.38 -3.09 -15.93
N VAL A 298 18.02 -1.94 -15.71
CA VAL A 298 17.67 -1.01 -14.61
C VAL A 298 16.21 -0.55 -14.70
N ARG A 299 15.67 -0.41 -15.92
CA ARG A 299 14.26 -0.06 -16.14
C ARG A 299 13.29 -1.09 -15.57
N GLY A 300 13.69 -2.36 -15.47
CA GLY A 300 12.90 -3.42 -14.82
C GLY A 300 12.60 -3.15 -13.35
N LEU A 301 13.51 -2.45 -12.65
CA LEU A 301 13.35 -2.07 -11.24
C LEU A 301 12.37 -0.93 -11.01
N TYR A 302 11.90 -0.25 -12.06
CA TYR A 302 11.00 0.91 -11.98
C TYR A 302 9.66 0.67 -12.69
N LYS A 303 9.35 -0.60 -13.02
CA LYS A 303 8.06 -0.97 -13.62
C LYS A 303 6.90 -0.62 -12.69
N GLY A 304 5.91 0.13 -13.20
CA GLY A 304 4.77 0.58 -12.41
C GLY A 304 5.05 1.81 -11.53
N TRP A 305 6.24 2.42 -11.59
CA TRP A 305 6.57 3.60 -10.77
C TRP A 305 5.64 4.78 -11.07
N ALA A 306 5.38 5.06 -12.36
CA ALA A 306 4.46 6.12 -12.76
C ALA A 306 3.02 5.87 -12.26
N ALA A 307 2.54 4.63 -12.34
CA ALA A 307 1.24 4.25 -11.79
C ALA A 307 1.19 4.42 -10.26
N ASN A 308 2.29 4.13 -9.56
CA ASN A 308 2.40 4.37 -8.13
C ASN A 308 2.36 5.86 -7.79
N MET A 309 3.11 6.72 -8.49
CA MET A 309 3.10 8.17 -8.28
C MET A 309 1.70 8.75 -8.54
N PHE A 310 1.07 8.38 -9.65
CA PHE A 310 -0.27 8.83 -9.99
C PHE A 310 -1.32 8.40 -8.95
N LYS A 311 -1.16 7.22 -8.33
CA LYS A 311 -2.08 6.72 -7.30
C LYS A 311 -2.03 7.53 -6.00
N ILE A 312 -0.87 8.09 -5.63
CA ILE A 312 -0.67 8.72 -4.31
C ILE A 312 -1.60 9.91 -4.13
N MET A 313 -1.70 10.79 -5.13
CA MET A 313 -2.51 12.01 -5.02
C MET A 313 -4.02 11.73 -4.83
N PRO A 314 -4.69 10.93 -5.68
CA PRO A 314 -6.09 10.56 -5.47
C PRO A 314 -6.32 9.83 -4.15
N SER A 315 -5.39 8.96 -3.72
CA SER A 315 -5.52 8.24 -2.45
C SER A 315 -5.59 9.20 -1.27
N MET A 316 -4.71 10.20 -1.24
CA MET A 316 -4.67 11.20 -0.18
C MET A 316 -5.90 12.11 -0.22
N ALA A 317 -6.30 12.57 -1.41
CA ALA A 317 -7.49 13.41 -1.58
C ALA A 317 -8.76 12.71 -1.09
N VAL A 318 -8.98 11.45 -1.51
CA VAL A 318 -10.16 10.68 -1.11
C VAL A 318 -10.11 10.34 0.38
N GLN A 319 -8.94 10.05 0.95
CA GLN A 319 -8.83 9.77 2.37
C GLN A 319 -9.25 10.98 3.22
N TRP A 320 -8.76 12.17 2.91
CA TRP A 320 -9.13 13.40 3.63
C TRP A 320 -10.60 13.77 3.41
N ALA A 321 -11.09 13.68 2.16
CA ALA A 321 -12.49 13.96 1.85
C ALA A 321 -13.44 12.97 2.57
N SER A 322 -13.09 11.69 2.60
CA SER A 322 -13.89 10.66 3.28
C SER A 322 -13.88 10.86 4.79
N TYR A 323 -12.73 11.22 5.36
CA TYR A 323 -12.63 11.54 6.78
C TYR A 323 -13.49 12.74 7.16
N ASP A 324 -13.42 13.83 6.39
CA ASP A 324 -14.23 15.03 6.64
C ASP A 324 -15.74 14.75 6.47
N LEU A 325 -16.13 14.00 5.42
CA LEU A 325 -17.53 13.63 5.20
C LEU A 325 -18.09 12.78 6.33
N ILE A 326 -17.38 11.71 6.73
CA ILE A 326 -17.83 10.82 7.80
C ILE A 326 -17.89 11.59 9.13
N ARG A 327 -16.92 12.46 9.38
CA ARG A 327 -16.94 13.32 10.56
C ARG A 327 -18.15 14.25 10.58
N ARG A 328 -18.53 14.85 9.44
CA ARG A 328 -19.73 15.71 9.34
C ARG A 328 -21.01 14.91 9.54
N LEU A 329 -21.10 13.69 9.00
CA LEU A 329 -22.26 12.82 9.15
C LEU A 329 -22.45 12.33 10.59
N VAL A 330 -21.37 12.16 11.35
CA VAL A 330 -21.42 11.74 12.76
C VAL A 330 -21.67 12.91 13.71
N ALA A 331 -21.30 14.12 13.29
CA ALA A 331 -21.55 15.35 14.04
C ALA A 331 -22.96 15.92 13.81
N ALA A 332 -23.71 15.36 12.85
CA ALA A 332 -25.10 15.72 12.52
C ALA A 332 -26.07 14.77 13.24
#